data_AF-A0A945L334-F1
#
_entry.id   AF-A0A945L334-F1
#
_cell.length_a   1.000
_cell.length_b   1.000
_cell.length_c   1.000
_cell.angle_alpha   90.00
_cell.angle_beta   90.00
_cell.angle_gamma   90.00
#
_symmetry.space_group_name_H-M   'P 1'
#
loop_
_entity.id
_entity.type
_entity.pdbx_description
1 polymer ?
#
loop_
_entity_poly.entity_id
_entity_poly.type
_entity_poly.pdbx_seq_one_letter_code
_entity_poly.pdbx_strand_id
1 'polypeptide(L)'
;MKPITEFLYKITDLLPPGLKDRPPLINLRNKLRQLEIVRRTADLVKNPAYKTEIRDRTLKVVFVSPIFNSFPLLAVSLMDQTYENWELLFVHDGPSDQLTSTARAIIASDERIRLVETDKRANDWGHTPRQWGFREVAKSIEADFIVVTNSDNFHVPGFTEKMLEHFDDETHVVFCDMVHEYYSWRNFITRLEYSFIDCGCVMARRETALAAGWNDNTYEGDWRYIADLIDQCGTKAIRKVKATLFVHS
;
A
#
# COMPACT_ATOMS: atom_id res chain seq x y z
N MET A 1 5.13 19.51 -18.92
CA MET A 1 4.33 20.57 -19.57
C MET A 1 3.12 20.87 -18.69
N LYS A 2 2.88 22.13 -18.32
CA LYS A 2 1.64 22.49 -17.63
C LYS A 2 0.44 22.25 -18.57
N PRO A 3 -0.67 21.69 -18.09
CA PRO A 3 -1.88 21.50 -18.88
C PRO A 3 -2.35 22.80 -19.53
N ILE A 4 -2.92 22.71 -20.74
CA ILE A 4 -3.60 23.85 -21.40
C ILE A 4 -4.68 24.44 -20.47
N THR A 5 -5.35 23.60 -19.67
CA THR A 5 -6.34 23.99 -18.65
C THR A 5 -5.75 24.91 -17.58
N GLU A 6 -4.58 24.59 -17.03
CA GLU A 6 -3.89 25.44 -16.04
C GLU A 6 -3.40 26.75 -16.66
N PHE A 7 -2.90 26.69 -17.89
CA PHE A 7 -2.43 27.87 -18.62
C PHE A 7 -3.58 28.86 -18.88
N LEU A 8 -4.71 28.36 -19.38
CA LEU A 8 -5.93 29.14 -19.60
C LEU A 8 -6.48 29.71 -18.29
N TYR A 9 -6.52 28.90 -17.22
CA TYR A 9 -6.94 29.37 -15.90
C TYR A 9 -6.07 30.56 -15.44
N LYS A 10 -4.74 30.43 -15.53
CA LYS A 10 -3.80 31.51 -15.17
C LYS A 10 -4.00 32.78 -15.99
N ILE A 11 -4.17 32.66 -17.31
CA ILE A 11 -4.43 33.83 -18.16
C ILE A 11 -5.70 34.54 -17.72
N THR A 12 -6.78 33.80 -17.48
CA THR A 12 -8.06 34.39 -17.08
C THR A 12 -8.03 35.03 -15.68
N ASP A 13 -7.15 34.57 -14.78
CA ASP A 13 -7.01 35.14 -13.44
C ASP A 13 -6.20 36.45 -13.40
N LEU A 14 -5.34 36.65 -14.41
CA LEU A 14 -4.54 37.87 -14.60
C LEU A 14 -5.34 39.04 -15.20
N LEU A 15 -6.58 38.80 -15.65
CA LEU A 15 -7.43 39.87 -16.19
C LEU A 15 -7.85 40.86 -15.08
N PRO A 16 -8.12 42.14 -15.42
CA PRO A 16 -8.60 43.13 -14.46
C PRO A 16 -9.90 42.70 -13.78
N PRO A 17 -10.16 43.08 -12.50
CA PRO A 17 -11.36 42.70 -11.75
C PRO A 17 -12.67 42.90 -12.53
N GLY A 18 -12.81 44.04 -13.22
CA GLY A 18 -14.00 44.36 -14.02
C GLY A 18 -14.28 43.42 -15.20
N LEU A 19 -13.31 42.58 -15.59
CA LEU A 19 -13.45 41.52 -16.59
C LEU A 19 -13.48 40.14 -15.94
N LYS A 20 -12.52 39.81 -15.05
CA LYS A 20 -12.42 38.46 -14.47
C LYS A 20 -13.54 38.09 -13.52
N ASP A 21 -14.18 39.07 -12.89
CA ASP A 21 -15.26 38.83 -11.92
C ASP A 21 -16.64 38.80 -12.61
N ARG A 22 -16.68 38.79 -13.96
CA ARG A 22 -17.93 38.63 -14.71
C ARG A 22 -18.35 37.15 -14.79
N PRO A 23 -19.66 36.85 -14.77
CA PRO A 23 -20.16 35.48 -14.77
C PRO A 23 -19.58 34.56 -15.86
N PRO A 24 -19.38 34.99 -17.13
CA PRO A 24 -18.81 34.12 -18.16
C PRO A 24 -17.39 33.65 -17.84
N LEU A 25 -16.55 34.54 -17.31
CA LEU A 25 -15.16 34.24 -16.93
C LEU A 25 -15.09 33.42 -15.65
N ILE A 26 -15.94 33.71 -14.66
CA ILE A 26 -16.08 32.87 -13.45
C ILE A 26 -16.52 31.45 -13.82
N ASN A 27 -17.54 31.30 -14.66
CA ASN A 27 -18.04 29.99 -15.08
C ASN A 27 -16.99 29.20 -15.87
N LEU A 28 -16.26 29.86 -16.77
CA LEU A 28 -15.16 29.24 -17.49
C LEU A 28 -14.07 28.77 -16.52
N ARG A 29 -13.65 29.60 -15.56
CA ARG A 29 -12.65 29.25 -14.55
C ARG A 29 -13.10 28.09 -13.66
N ASN A 30 -14.35 28.08 -13.23
CA ASN A 30 -14.93 26.98 -12.47
C ASN A 30 -14.91 25.68 -13.28
N LYS A 31 -15.29 25.73 -14.57
CA LYS A 31 -15.22 24.57 -15.47
C LYS A 31 -13.78 24.07 -15.66
N LEU A 32 -12.82 24.98 -15.87
CA LEU A 32 -11.39 24.63 -16.00
C LEU A 32 -10.84 24.01 -14.71
N ARG A 33 -11.21 24.55 -13.54
CA ARG A 33 -10.85 24.00 -12.23
C ARG A 33 -11.43 22.59 -12.05
N GLN A 34 -12.69 22.38 -12.40
CA GLN A 34 -13.31 21.05 -12.30
C GLN A 34 -12.66 20.04 -13.24
N LEU A 35 -12.34 20.43 -14.47
CA LEU A 35 -11.59 19.57 -15.40
C LEU A 35 -10.21 19.18 -14.85
N GLU A 36 -9.53 20.11 -14.19
CA GLU A 36 -8.23 19.85 -13.57
C GLU A 36 -8.36 18.93 -12.34
N ILE A 37 -9.40 19.08 -11.53
CA ILE A 37 -9.71 18.16 -10.43
C ILE A 37 -9.95 16.76 -10.99
N VAL A 38 -10.90 16.61 -11.91
CA VAL A 38 -11.23 15.31 -12.55
C VAL A 38 -10.00 14.69 -13.18
N ARG A 39 -9.12 15.47 -13.80
CA ARG A 39 -7.86 14.98 -14.38
C ARG A 39 -6.90 14.47 -13.29
N ARG A 40 -6.73 15.23 -12.20
CA ARG A 40 -5.78 14.89 -11.12
C ARG A 40 -6.27 13.74 -10.26
N THR A 41 -7.58 13.60 -10.13
CA THR A 41 -8.25 12.49 -9.43
C THR A 41 -8.71 11.40 -10.40
N ALA A 42 -8.25 11.41 -11.65
CA ALA A 42 -8.58 10.36 -12.60
C ALA A 42 -7.98 9.04 -12.11
N ASP A 43 -8.70 7.96 -12.36
CA ASP A 43 -8.21 6.62 -12.03
C ASP A 43 -6.85 6.36 -12.66
N LEU A 44 -5.97 5.71 -11.88
CA LEU A 44 -4.62 5.36 -12.35
C LEU A 44 -4.72 4.34 -13.50
N VAL A 45 -5.72 3.46 -13.44
CA VAL A 45 -6.07 2.53 -14.51
C VAL A 45 -7.52 2.77 -14.94
N LYS A 46 -7.73 3.23 -16.19
CA LYS A 46 -9.07 3.61 -16.69
C LYS A 46 -10.06 2.45 -16.75
N ASN A 47 -9.59 1.26 -17.11
CA ASN A 47 -10.40 0.05 -17.22
C ASN A 47 -9.61 -1.11 -16.61
N PRO A 48 -9.63 -1.27 -15.27
CA PRO A 48 -8.99 -2.39 -14.60
C PRO A 48 -9.54 -3.72 -15.11
N ALA A 49 -8.69 -4.75 -15.22
CA ALA A 49 -9.14 -6.08 -15.64
C ALA A 49 -10.19 -6.64 -14.66
N TYR A 50 -9.93 -6.49 -13.37
CA TYR A 50 -10.81 -6.94 -12.28
C TYR A 50 -11.78 -5.86 -11.78
N LYS A 51 -12.29 -5.00 -12.67
CA LYS A 51 -13.16 -3.87 -12.29
C LYS A 51 -14.41 -4.32 -11.54
N THR A 52 -15.00 -5.47 -11.92
CA THR A 52 -16.22 -5.99 -11.30
C THR A 52 -15.92 -6.47 -9.89
N GLU A 53 -14.85 -7.23 -9.73
CA GLU A 53 -14.39 -7.81 -8.48
C GLU A 53 -13.93 -6.73 -7.50
N ILE A 54 -13.29 -5.67 -7.99
CA ILE A 54 -12.91 -4.50 -7.19
C ILE A 54 -14.18 -3.76 -6.71
N ARG A 55 -15.14 -3.50 -7.60
CA ARG A 55 -16.41 -2.83 -7.25
C ARG A 55 -17.21 -3.64 -6.24
N ASP A 56 -17.32 -4.95 -6.47
CA ASP A 56 -18.10 -5.88 -5.65
C ASP A 56 -17.32 -6.39 -4.43
N ARG A 57 -16.06 -5.92 -4.28
CA ARG A 57 -15.14 -6.20 -3.18
C ARG A 57 -14.91 -7.70 -2.95
N THR A 58 -14.81 -8.48 -4.02
CA THR A 58 -14.67 -9.95 -3.93
C THR A 58 -13.24 -10.43 -3.79
N LEU A 59 -12.24 -9.60 -4.13
CA LEU A 59 -10.83 -9.91 -3.93
C LEU A 59 -10.42 -9.65 -2.48
N LYS A 60 -9.70 -10.57 -1.84
CA LYS A 60 -9.25 -10.41 -0.46
C LYS A 60 -7.74 -10.22 -0.38
N VAL A 61 -7.31 -9.20 0.37
CA VAL A 61 -5.90 -8.90 0.61
C VAL A 61 -5.55 -9.20 2.06
N VAL A 62 -4.52 -10.00 2.31
CA VAL A 62 -3.98 -10.18 3.66
C VAL A 62 -2.69 -9.38 3.84
N PHE A 63 -2.64 -8.59 4.90
CA PHE A 63 -1.44 -7.92 5.38
C PHE A 63 -0.79 -8.77 6.46
N VAL A 64 0.50 -9.06 6.32
CA VAL A 64 1.29 -9.79 7.31
C VAL A 64 2.30 -8.82 7.91
N SER A 65 2.26 -8.64 9.22
CA SER A 65 3.13 -7.68 9.89
C SER A 65 3.66 -8.16 11.24
N PRO A 66 4.98 -8.06 11.49
CA PRO A 66 5.50 -8.22 12.83
C PRO A 66 5.10 -7.03 13.70
N ILE A 67 4.86 -7.28 15.00
CA ILE A 67 4.66 -6.22 15.99
C ILE A 67 5.41 -6.57 17.28
N PHE A 68 6.05 -5.58 17.91
CA PHE A 68 6.68 -5.76 19.21
C PHE A 68 6.74 -4.42 19.94
N ASN A 69 5.95 -4.28 21.01
CA ASN A 69 5.93 -3.09 21.87
C ASN A 69 5.82 -1.73 21.13
N SER A 70 5.16 -1.71 19.97
CA SER A 70 4.96 -0.52 19.14
C SER A 70 3.49 -0.09 19.13
N PHE A 71 3.26 1.17 18.77
CA PHE A 71 1.92 1.64 18.43
C PHE A 71 1.53 1.04 17.07
N PRO A 72 0.35 0.40 16.94
CA PRO A 72 -0.05 -0.27 15.70
C PRO A 72 -0.55 0.74 14.66
N LEU A 73 0.32 1.60 14.12
CA LEU A 73 -0.03 2.60 13.12
C LEU A 73 -0.63 1.96 11.86
N LEU A 74 -0.08 0.80 11.47
CA LEU A 74 -0.58 0.01 10.34
C LEU A 74 -2.08 -0.29 10.50
N ALA A 75 -2.52 -0.73 11.68
CA ALA A 75 -3.92 -1.03 11.94
C ALA A 75 -4.83 0.18 11.68
N VAL A 76 -4.43 1.34 12.19
CA VAL A 76 -5.18 2.59 11.98
C VAL A 76 -5.24 2.95 10.49
N SER A 77 -4.13 2.76 9.76
CA SER A 77 -4.08 3.04 8.31
C SER A 77 -4.95 2.08 7.48
N LEU A 78 -5.07 0.82 7.90
CA LEU A 78 -5.89 -0.18 7.21
C LEU A 78 -7.38 0.03 7.47
N MET A 79 -7.75 0.44 8.69
CA MET A 79 -9.14 0.78 9.03
C MET A 79 -9.74 1.86 8.13
N ASP A 80 -8.91 2.76 7.59
CA ASP A 80 -9.33 3.86 6.70
C ASP A 80 -9.23 3.52 5.20
N GLN A 81 -9.00 2.26 4.83
CA GLN A 81 -8.92 1.87 3.41
C GLN A 81 -10.28 2.00 2.71
N THR A 82 -10.28 2.54 1.48
CA THR A 82 -11.50 2.64 0.64
C THR A 82 -11.99 1.27 0.16
N TYR A 83 -11.05 0.33 0.01
CA TYR A 83 -11.33 -1.07 -0.26
C TYR A 83 -11.28 -1.86 1.03
N GLU A 84 -12.41 -2.42 1.47
CA GLU A 84 -12.57 -2.93 2.84
C GLU A 84 -12.33 -4.44 3.01
N ASN A 85 -12.27 -5.21 1.91
CA ASN A 85 -12.05 -6.67 1.97
C ASN A 85 -10.56 -6.99 2.13
N TRP A 86 -10.06 -6.73 3.33
CA TRP A 86 -8.72 -7.07 3.75
C TRP A 86 -8.73 -7.74 5.13
N GLU A 87 -7.64 -8.45 5.45
CA GLU A 87 -7.36 -9.01 6.77
C GLU A 87 -5.94 -8.59 7.18
N LEU A 88 -5.71 -8.28 8.45
CA LEU A 88 -4.40 -7.98 9.00
C LEU A 88 -4.02 -9.07 10.00
N LEU A 89 -2.93 -9.79 9.71
CA LEU A 89 -2.29 -10.69 10.64
C LEU A 89 -1.09 -10.00 11.29
N PHE A 90 -1.27 -9.55 12.53
CA PHE A 90 -0.17 -9.16 13.39
C PHE A 90 0.44 -10.39 14.07
N VAL A 91 1.74 -10.56 13.90
CA VAL A 91 2.53 -11.59 14.60
C VAL A 91 3.40 -10.90 15.64
N HIS A 92 3.05 -11.06 16.91
CA HIS A 92 3.81 -10.52 18.03
C HIS A 92 5.10 -11.32 18.25
N ASP A 93 6.25 -10.65 18.33
CA ASP A 93 7.57 -11.29 18.54
C ASP A 93 7.81 -11.63 20.02
N GLY A 94 7.18 -12.72 20.48
CA GLY A 94 7.14 -13.18 21.86
C GLY A 94 5.75 -13.05 22.46
N PRO A 95 5.59 -13.32 23.77
CA PRO A 95 4.31 -13.11 24.47
C PRO A 95 3.85 -11.66 24.35
N SER A 96 2.57 -11.46 24.08
CA SER A 96 2.00 -10.13 23.81
C SER A 96 1.70 -9.31 25.06
N ASP A 97 1.95 -9.83 26.27
CA ASP A 97 1.73 -9.21 27.58
C ASP A 97 2.21 -7.75 27.67
N GLN A 98 3.28 -7.43 26.95
CA GLN A 98 3.91 -6.11 26.95
C GLN A 98 3.24 -5.07 26.02
N LEU A 99 2.28 -5.48 25.17
CA LEU A 99 1.49 -4.53 24.39
C LEU A 99 0.71 -3.61 25.32
N THR A 100 0.80 -2.31 25.05
CA THR A 100 0.07 -1.28 25.79
C THR A 100 -1.44 -1.52 25.70
N SER A 101 -2.19 -1.06 26.71
CA SER A 101 -3.65 -1.12 26.70
C SER A 101 -4.25 -0.43 25.46
N THR A 102 -3.65 0.68 25.02
CA THR A 102 -4.03 1.37 23.78
C THR A 102 -3.81 0.50 22.54
N ALA A 103 -2.64 -0.13 22.40
CA ALA A 103 -2.37 -1.00 21.26
C ALA A 103 -3.36 -2.18 21.19
N ARG A 104 -3.65 -2.81 22.34
CA ARG A 104 -4.65 -3.88 22.43
C ARG A 104 -6.05 -3.39 22.07
N ALA A 105 -6.45 -2.21 22.54
CA ALA A 105 -7.75 -1.64 22.24
C ALA A 105 -7.92 -1.35 20.73
N ILE A 106 -6.88 -0.85 20.06
CA ILE A 106 -6.89 -0.63 18.60
C ILE A 106 -6.96 -1.96 17.85
N ILE A 107 -6.15 -2.94 18.23
CA ILE A 107 -6.17 -4.26 17.59
C ILE A 107 -7.54 -4.92 17.76
N ALA A 108 -8.16 -4.81 18.94
CA ALA A 108 -9.45 -5.41 19.23
C ALA A 108 -10.66 -4.62 18.67
N SER A 109 -10.46 -3.40 18.14
CA SER A 109 -11.57 -2.57 17.65
C SER A 109 -12.06 -2.94 16.25
N ASP A 110 -11.34 -3.80 15.53
CA ASP A 110 -11.69 -4.24 14.18
C ASP A 110 -11.49 -5.74 14.03
N GLU A 111 -12.55 -6.46 13.67
CA GLU A 111 -12.55 -7.93 13.56
C GLU A 111 -11.67 -8.46 12.42
N ARG A 112 -11.29 -7.60 11.46
CA ARG A 112 -10.36 -7.94 10.38
C ARG A 112 -8.91 -8.03 10.86
N ILE A 113 -8.63 -7.63 12.10
CA ILE A 113 -7.29 -7.65 12.68
C ILE A 113 -7.16 -8.85 13.61
N ARG A 114 -6.19 -9.72 13.30
CA ARG A 114 -5.86 -10.91 14.08
C ARG A 114 -4.48 -10.71 14.69
N LEU A 115 -4.40 -10.93 15.99
CA LEU A 115 -3.14 -10.94 16.74
C LEU A 115 -2.80 -12.38 17.13
N VAL A 116 -1.62 -12.82 16.74
CA VAL A 116 -1.01 -14.08 17.16
C VAL A 116 0.32 -13.76 17.83
N GLU A 117 0.74 -14.60 18.76
CA GLU A 117 1.99 -14.41 19.51
C GLU A 117 2.91 -15.62 19.32
N THR A 118 4.21 -15.37 19.26
CA THR A 118 5.21 -16.45 19.30
C THR A 118 5.59 -16.74 20.75
N ASP A 119 6.04 -17.97 21.04
CA ASP A 119 6.37 -18.37 22.41
C ASP A 119 7.51 -17.54 23.04
N LYS A 120 8.42 -17.02 22.22
CA LYS A 120 9.60 -16.26 22.64
C LYS A 120 10.01 -15.25 21.58
N ARG A 121 10.65 -14.17 22.04
CA ARG A 121 11.22 -13.14 21.18
C ARG A 121 12.38 -13.70 20.36
N ALA A 122 12.31 -13.56 19.04
CA ALA A 122 13.37 -13.95 18.11
C ALA A 122 14.51 -12.92 18.08
N ASN A 123 14.20 -11.64 18.29
CA ASN A 123 15.18 -10.53 18.25
C ASN A 123 15.88 -10.38 16.88
N ASP A 124 15.17 -10.68 15.80
CA ASP A 124 15.68 -10.65 14.43
C ASP A 124 14.89 -9.68 13.57
N TRP A 125 14.57 -8.48 14.11
CA TRP A 125 13.89 -7.42 13.35
C TRP A 125 12.57 -7.86 12.70
N GLY A 126 11.88 -8.83 13.32
CA GLY A 126 10.61 -9.35 12.86
C GLY A 126 10.70 -10.37 11.72
N HIS A 127 11.88 -10.85 11.34
CA HIS A 127 12.01 -11.85 10.28
C HIS A 127 11.35 -13.19 10.66
N THR A 128 11.60 -13.70 11.87
CA THR A 128 10.94 -14.92 12.38
C THR A 128 9.42 -14.76 12.48
N PRO A 129 8.88 -13.65 13.03
CA PRO A 129 7.44 -13.38 12.97
C PRO A 129 6.86 -13.33 11.54
N ARG A 130 7.55 -12.71 10.56
CA ARG A 130 7.11 -12.73 9.16
C ARG A 130 7.02 -14.15 8.62
N GLN A 131 8.05 -14.98 8.84
CA GLN A 131 8.03 -16.40 8.47
C GLN A 131 6.85 -17.16 9.09
N TRP A 132 6.54 -16.87 10.36
CA TRP A 132 5.37 -17.44 11.03
C TRP A 132 4.07 -16.99 10.37
N GLY A 133 3.96 -15.70 10.05
CA GLY A 133 2.82 -15.14 9.32
C GLY A 133 2.58 -15.79 7.96
N PHE A 134 3.64 -16.03 7.16
CA PHE A 134 3.51 -16.77 5.90
C PHE A 134 2.98 -18.20 6.11
N ARG A 135 3.47 -18.90 7.14
CA ARG A 135 2.98 -20.24 7.47
C ARG A 135 1.52 -20.22 7.91
N GLU A 136 1.10 -19.20 8.64
CA GLU A 136 -0.29 -19.05 9.07
C GLU A 136 -1.20 -18.74 7.88
N VAL A 137 -0.81 -17.81 7.01
CA VAL A 137 -1.56 -17.50 5.79
C VAL A 137 -1.71 -18.74 4.89
N ALA A 138 -0.65 -19.53 4.75
CA ALA A 138 -0.70 -20.76 3.97
C ALA A 138 -1.72 -21.78 4.53
N LYS A 139 -1.95 -21.80 5.85
CA LYS A 139 -2.76 -22.80 6.55
C LYS A 139 -4.20 -22.40 6.79
N SER A 140 -4.45 -21.12 7.10
CA SER A 140 -5.71 -20.71 7.73
C SER A 140 -6.31 -19.41 7.20
N ILE A 141 -5.63 -18.71 6.27
CA ILE A 141 -6.13 -17.46 5.69
C ILE A 141 -6.32 -17.64 4.18
N GLU A 142 -7.59 -17.71 3.79
CA GLU A 142 -8.03 -17.59 2.40
C GLU A 142 -7.93 -16.11 1.99
N ALA A 143 -7.12 -15.82 0.98
CA ALA A 143 -6.90 -14.51 0.40
C ALA A 143 -6.37 -14.65 -1.04
N ASP A 144 -6.53 -13.61 -1.85
CA ASP A 144 -6.02 -13.57 -3.23
C ASP A 144 -4.61 -12.96 -3.29
N PHE A 145 -4.31 -12.05 -2.36
CA PHE A 145 -3.07 -11.27 -2.34
C PHE A 145 -2.45 -11.19 -0.94
N ILE A 146 -1.12 -11.10 -0.89
CA ILE A 146 -0.35 -10.86 0.33
C ILE A 146 0.42 -9.53 0.20
N VAL A 147 0.38 -8.75 1.26
CA VAL A 147 1.25 -7.59 1.51
C VAL A 147 2.03 -7.86 2.79
N VAL A 148 3.35 -7.74 2.74
CA VAL A 148 4.21 -7.86 3.93
C VAL A 148 4.65 -6.47 4.31
N THR A 149 4.52 -6.08 5.58
CA THR A 149 4.89 -4.72 6.00
C THR A 149 5.13 -4.63 7.51
N ASN A 150 5.47 -3.46 8.04
CA ASN A 150 5.80 -3.24 9.45
C ASN A 150 4.64 -2.55 10.20
N SER A 151 4.54 -2.80 11.51
CA SER A 151 3.44 -2.30 12.34
C SER A 151 3.39 -0.77 12.46
N ASP A 152 4.50 -0.10 12.20
CA ASP A 152 4.75 1.34 12.22
C ASP A 152 4.63 2.00 10.85
N ASN A 153 4.36 1.23 9.79
CA ASN A 153 4.14 1.80 8.47
C ASN A 153 2.72 2.34 8.30
N PHE A 154 2.55 3.18 7.27
CA PHE A 154 1.26 3.74 6.89
C PHE A 154 0.97 3.53 5.40
N HIS A 155 -0.16 2.88 5.11
CA HIS A 155 -0.71 2.74 3.76
C HIS A 155 -1.79 3.80 3.56
N VAL A 156 -1.69 4.60 2.50
CA VAL A 156 -2.69 5.66 2.24
C VAL A 156 -4.08 5.04 2.03
N PRO A 157 -5.19 5.76 2.28
CA PRO A 157 -6.55 5.20 2.20
C PRO A 157 -6.88 4.47 0.89
N GLY A 158 -6.31 4.92 -0.23
CA GLY A 158 -6.50 4.29 -1.54
C GLY A 158 -5.51 3.19 -1.89
N PHE A 159 -4.60 2.78 -1.01
CA PHE A 159 -3.53 1.83 -1.32
C PHE A 159 -4.10 0.53 -1.89
N THR A 160 -4.99 -0.14 -1.17
CA THR A 160 -5.50 -1.45 -1.58
C THR A 160 -6.22 -1.39 -2.92
N GLU A 161 -7.12 -0.42 -3.11
CA GLU A 161 -7.85 -0.23 -4.37
C GLU A 161 -6.88 0.02 -5.54
N LYS A 162 -5.95 0.97 -5.39
CA LYS A 162 -5.06 1.37 -6.49
C LYS A 162 -4.02 0.31 -6.82
N MET A 163 -3.65 -0.54 -5.87
CA MET A 163 -2.81 -1.72 -6.14
C MET A 163 -3.60 -2.77 -6.92
N LEU A 164 -4.82 -3.09 -6.50
CA LEU A 164 -5.71 -4.05 -7.17
C LEU A 164 -6.03 -3.67 -8.62
N GLU A 165 -6.22 -2.37 -8.91
CA GLU A 165 -6.47 -1.85 -10.26
C GLU A 165 -5.39 -2.24 -11.29
N HIS A 166 -4.17 -2.54 -10.84
CA HIS A 166 -3.03 -2.87 -11.71
C HIS A 166 -2.82 -4.38 -11.92
N PHE A 167 -3.67 -5.22 -11.32
CA PHE A 167 -3.64 -6.65 -11.58
C PHE A 167 -4.50 -7.03 -12.79
N ASP A 168 -3.98 -8.00 -13.54
CA ASP A 168 -4.64 -8.76 -14.60
C ASP A 168 -4.17 -10.22 -14.49
N ASP A 169 -4.65 -11.09 -15.38
CA ASP A 169 -4.36 -12.53 -15.33
C ASP A 169 -2.85 -12.88 -15.46
N GLU A 170 -2.05 -11.96 -16.02
CA GLU A 170 -0.60 -12.15 -16.22
C GLU A 170 0.24 -11.45 -15.15
N THR A 171 -0.37 -10.62 -14.31
CA THR A 171 0.32 -9.83 -13.29
C THR A 171 0.36 -10.60 -11.97
N HIS A 172 1.57 -10.86 -11.48
CA HIS A 172 1.80 -11.58 -10.23
C HIS A 172 2.15 -10.66 -9.07
N VAL A 173 2.77 -9.50 -9.35
CA VAL A 173 3.23 -8.55 -8.34
C VAL A 173 2.96 -7.13 -8.82
N VAL A 174 2.47 -6.29 -7.90
CA VAL A 174 2.30 -4.85 -8.10
C VAL A 174 3.08 -4.12 -7.00
N PHE A 175 3.79 -3.05 -7.36
CA PHE A 175 4.48 -2.20 -6.38
C PHE A 175 4.26 -0.71 -6.64
N CYS A 176 4.32 0.12 -5.61
CA CYS A 176 4.11 1.57 -5.70
C CYS A 176 5.34 2.38 -5.28
N ASP A 177 5.29 3.71 -5.48
CA ASP A 177 6.26 4.64 -4.90
C ASP A 177 5.97 4.84 -3.41
N MET A 178 6.95 5.36 -2.67
CA MET A 178 6.86 5.53 -1.23
C MET A 178 7.39 6.87 -0.72
N VAL A 179 7.03 7.24 0.50
CA VAL A 179 7.76 8.22 1.31
C VAL A 179 8.54 7.45 2.35
N HIS A 180 9.77 7.87 2.66
CA HIS A 180 10.61 7.13 3.59
C HIS A 180 11.41 8.08 4.50
N GLU A 181 11.40 7.80 5.80
CA GLU A 181 12.12 8.61 6.81
C GLU A 181 13.63 8.78 6.52
N TYR A 182 14.32 7.73 6.05
CA TYR A 182 15.75 7.76 5.71
C TYR A 182 16.08 8.70 4.54
N TYR A 183 15.06 9.09 3.77
CA TYR A 183 15.18 10.02 2.65
C TYR A 183 14.62 11.41 2.98
N SER A 184 14.50 11.72 4.28
CA SER A 184 13.94 12.96 4.82
C SER A 184 12.49 13.18 4.38
N TRP A 185 11.68 12.12 4.37
CA TRP A 185 10.27 12.17 3.99
C TRP A 185 10.02 12.72 2.57
N ARG A 186 11.02 12.63 1.69
CA ARG A 186 10.85 12.95 0.27
C ARG A 186 10.13 11.81 -0.43
N ASN A 187 9.46 12.16 -1.53
CA ASN A 187 8.98 11.14 -2.46
C ASN A 187 10.14 10.29 -2.95
N PHE A 188 10.01 8.99 -2.80
CA PHE A 188 10.97 7.98 -3.17
C PHE A 188 10.42 7.17 -4.35
N ILE A 189 11.07 7.32 -5.50
CA ILE A 189 10.68 6.61 -6.72
C ILE A 189 11.27 5.19 -6.67
N THR A 190 10.41 4.20 -6.44
CA THR A 190 10.83 2.81 -6.22
C THR A 190 11.28 2.13 -7.52
N ARG A 191 12.22 1.19 -7.40
CA ARG A 191 12.74 0.40 -8.52
C ARG A 191 13.00 -1.02 -8.03
N LEU A 192 12.90 -2.01 -8.93
CA LEU A 192 13.22 -3.42 -8.64
C LEU A 192 14.75 -3.59 -8.57
N GLU A 193 15.37 -2.89 -7.63
CA GLU A 193 16.80 -2.83 -7.39
C GLU A 193 17.04 -2.78 -5.86
N TYR A 194 18.12 -3.41 -5.41
CA TYR A 194 18.59 -3.34 -4.02
C TYR A 194 18.66 -1.88 -3.54
N SER A 195 18.17 -1.61 -2.33
CA SER A 195 18.07 -0.28 -1.72
C SER A 195 17.15 0.73 -2.43
N PHE A 196 16.32 0.29 -3.38
CA PHE A 196 15.34 1.14 -4.07
C PHE A 196 13.89 0.66 -3.92
N ILE A 197 13.61 -0.22 -2.97
CA ILE A 197 12.28 -0.74 -2.73
C ILE A 197 12.18 -1.29 -1.31
N ASP A 198 10.98 -1.27 -0.76
CA ASP A 198 10.62 -1.83 0.54
C ASP A 198 9.53 -2.89 0.35
N CYS A 199 9.47 -3.90 1.22
CA CYS A 199 8.45 -4.93 1.10
C CYS A 199 7.02 -4.38 1.30
N GLY A 200 6.86 -3.33 2.11
CA GLY A 200 5.59 -2.68 2.42
C GLY A 200 4.92 -1.97 1.26
N CYS A 201 5.66 -1.63 0.21
CA CYS A 201 5.10 -1.04 -1.01
C CYS A 201 4.72 -2.08 -2.07
N VAL A 202 4.79 -3.38 -1.75
CA VAL A 202 4.58 -4.49 -2.68
C VAL A 202 3.32 -5.28 -2.29
N MET A 203 2.47 -5.55 -3.29
CA MET A 203 1.37 -6.49 -3.20
C MET A 203 1.64 -7.63 -4.20
N ALA A 204 1.56 -8.87 -3.75
CA ALA A 204 1.79 -10.03 -4.60
C ALA A 204 0.61 -11.00 -4.54
N ARG A 205 0.34 -11.72 -5.63
CA ARG A 205 -0.60 -12.86 -5.61
C ARG A 205 -0.18 -13.83 -4.51
N ARG A 206 -1.17 -14.35 -3.77
CA ARG A 206 -0.95 -15.26 -2.64
C ARG A 206 -0.02 -16.41 -3.02
N GLU A 207 -0.26 -17.08 -4.15
CA GLU A 207 0.57 -18.20 -4.59
C GLU A 207 2.02 -17.79 -4.85
N THR A 208 2.26 -16.69 -5.57
CA THR A 208 3.61 -16.16 -5.84
C THR A 208 4.32 -15.79 -4.54
N ALA A 209 3.64 -15.09 -3.63
CA ALA A 209 4.18 -14.68 -2.35
C ALA A 209 4.53 -15.89 -1.48
N LEU A 210 3.64 -16.87 -1.35
CA LEU A 210 3.90 -18.08 -0.56
C LEU A 210 5.03 -18.93 -1.16
N ALA A 211 5.15 -18.98 -2.49
CA ALA A 211 6.24 -19.67 -3.17
C ALA A 211 7.59 -18.97 -2.97
N ALA A 212 7.60 -17.63 -2.97
CA ALA A 212 8.79 -16.85 -2.62
C ALA A 212 9.16 -17.04 -1.14
N GLY A 213 8.20 -16.86 -0.23
CA GLY A 213 8.41 -16.96 1.22
C GLY A 213 9.33 -15.87 1.79
N TRP A 214 9.52 -15.88 3.12
CA TRP A 214 10.46 -14.99 3.80
C TRP A 214 11.71 -15.77 4.23
N ASN A 215 12.73 -15.85 3.36
CA ASN A 215 13.84 -16.78 3.57
C ASN A 215 15.12 -16.16 4.12
N ASP A 216 15.14 -14.84 4.32
CA ASP A 216 16.34 -14.10 4.69
C ASP A 216 16.11 -13.28 5.96
N ASN A 217 16.99 -13.49 6.94
CA ASN A 217 16.95 -12.84 8.24
C ASN A 217 18.09 -11.81 8.40
N THR A 218 18.71 -11.40 7.29
CA THR A 218 19.73 -10.35 7.28
C THR A 218 19.07 -8.99 7.12
N TYR A 219 19.88 -7.94 7.23
CA TYR A 219 19.45 -6.56 6.96
C TYR A 219 18.81 -6.39 5.57
N GLU A 220 19.10 -7.28 4.61
CA GLU A 220 18.60 -7.20 3.24
C GLU A 220 17.27 -7.94 3.02
N GLY A 221 16.62 -8.41 4.09
CA GLY A 221 15.43 -9.26 4.02
C GLY A 221 14.33 -8.75 3.08
N ASP A 222 14.07 -7.44 3.07
CA ASP A 222 13.09 -6.82 2.17
C ASP A 222 13.45 -7.01 0.70
N TRP A 223 14.70 -6.68 0.34
CA TRP A 223 15.19 -6.87 -1.03
C TRP A 223 15.20 -8.35 -1.40
N ARG A 224 15.62 -9.23 -0.48
CA ARG A 224 15.70 -10.66 -0.77
C ARG A 224 14.32 -11.26 -1.03
N TYR A 225 13.30 -10.86 -0.29
CA TYR A 225 11.91 -11.23 -0.59
C TYR A 225 11.49 -10.77 -1.99
N ILE A 226 11.86 -9.55 -2.38
CA ILE A 226 11.52 -9.01 -3.71
C ILE A 226 12.29 -9.71 -4.83
N ALA A 227 13.55 -10.05 -4.60
CA ALA A 227 14.34 -10.87 -5.50
C ALA A 227 13.73 -12.27 -5.67
N ASP A 228 13.30 -12.90 -4.56
CA ASP A 228 12.63 -14.20 -4.60
C ASP A 228 11.29 -14.11 -5.37
N LEU A 229 10.50 -13.04 -5.22
CA LEU A 229 9.31 -12.80 -6.04
C LEU A 229 9.65 -12.68 -7.54
N ILE A 230 10.75 -11.98 -7.89
CA ILE A 230 11.23 -11.86 -9.27
C ILE A 230 11.63 -13.24 -9.81
N ASP A 231 12.30 -14.06 -9.01
CA ASP A 231 12.69 -15.42 -9.40
C ASP A 231 11.45 -16.31 -9.64
N GLN A 232 10.35 -16.11 -8.89
CA GLN A 232 9.11 -16.87 -9.06
C GLN A 232 8.31 -16.51 -10.32
N CYS A 233 8.18 -15.22 -10.65
CA CYS A 233 7.25 -14.78 -11.71
C CYS A 233 7.92 -14.06 -12.90
N GLY A 234 9.18 -13.69 -12.77
CA GLY A 234 9.90 -12.87 -13.74
C GLY A 234 9.42 -11.41 -13.76
N THR A 235 10.30 -10.50 -14.15
CA THR A 235 10.01 -9.05 -14.15
C THR A 235 8.88 -8.63 -15.09
N LYS A 236 8.56 -9.44 -16.11
CA LYS A 236 7.44 -9.19 -17.04
C LYS A 236 6.07 -9.35 -16.39
N ALA A 237 5.96 -10.10 -15.29
CA ALA A 237 4.72 -10.27 -14.53
C ALA A 237 4.58 -9.23 -13.39
N ILE A 238 5.50 -8.26 -13.32
CA ILE A 238 5.49 -7.21 -12.30
C ILE A 238 5.01 -5.90 -12.90
N ARG A 239 4.15 -5.18 -12.18
CA ARG A 239 3.64 -3.86 -12.59
C ARG A 239 3.96 -2.81 -11.54
N LYS A 240 4.24 -1.60 -12.01
CA LYS A 240 4.47 -0.44 -11.13
C LYS A 240 3.27 0.49 -11.16
N VAL A 241 2.74 0.80 -9.99
CA VAL A 241 1.83 1.93 -9.77
C VAL A 241 2.65 3.20 -9.68
N LYS A 242 2.44 4.14 -10.61
CA LYS A 242 3.15 5.43 -10.62
C LYS A 242 2.50 6.43 -9.67
N ALA A 243 2.36 6.05 -8.41
CA ALA A 243 1.82 6.86 -7.33
C ALA A 243 2.48 6.51 -6.00
N THR A 244 2.59 7.51 -5.13
CA THR A 244 3.11 7.36 -3.77
C THR A 244 1.97 6.91 -2.86
N LEU A 245 1.93 5.62 -2.52
CA LEU A 245 0.81 5.03 -1.77
C LEU A 245 1.21 4.43 -0.42
N PHE A 246 2.50 4.51 -0.10
CA PHE A 246 3.08 3.90 1.09
C PHE A 246 4.03 4.89 1.80
N VAL A 247 4.03 4.87 3.12
CA VAL A 247 4.93 5.65 3.97
C VAL A 247 5.66 4.67 4.89
N HIS A 248 6.97 4.56 4.67
CA HIS A 248 7.89 3.87 5.56
C HIS A 248 8.32 4.83 6.67
N SER A 249 7.98 4.47 7.90
CA SER A 249 8.35 5.23 9.11
C SER A 249 9.50 4.60 9.85
#